data_AF-A9BWZ7-F1
#
_entry.id   AF-A9BWZ7-F1
#
_cell.length_a   1.000
_cell.length_b   1.000
_cell.length_c   1.000
_cell.angle_alpha   90.00
_cell.angle_beta   90.00
_cell.angle_gamma   90.00
#
_symmetry.space_group_name_H-M   'P 1'
#
loop_
_entity.id
_entity.type
_entity.pdbx_description
1 polymer ?
#
loop_
_entity_poly.entity_id
_entity_poly.type
_entity_poly.pdbx_seq_one_letter_code
_entity_poly.pdbx_strand_id
1 'polypeptide(L)' 'MPQGDKSAYTDKQKRQARHIEDSYESGGVGHEEAEKRAWATVNRQSGGGKLSGSGRGRHAGQSKSK' A
#
# COMPACT_ATOMS: atom_id res chain seq x y z
N MET A 1 -7.58 -10.55 -2.73
CA MET A 1 -7.33 -9.36 -1.90
C MET A 1 -6.62 -9.79 -0.60
N PRO A 2 -5.77 -8.96 0.04
CA PRO A 2 -5.11 -9.38 1.28
C PRO A 2 -6.15 -9.67 2.37
N GLN A 3 -5.97 -10.79 3.06
CA GLN A 3 -6.78 -11.28 4.20
C GLN A 3 -6.57 -10.40 5.45
N GLY A 4 -6.74 -9.09 5.33
CA GLY A 4 -6.48 -8.15 6.41
C GLY A 4 -7.39 -6.96 6.33
N ASP A 5 -7.98 -6.63 7.47
CA ASP A 5 -8.86 -5.49 7.63
C ASP A 5 -8.13 -4.19 7.20
N LYS A 6 -8.78 -3.37 6.36
CA LYS A 6 -8.21 -2.11 5.84
C LYS A 6 -7.89 -1.12 6.97
N SER A 7 -8.40 -1.39 8.18
CA SER A 7 -8.04 -0.74 9.44
C SER A 7 -6.56 -0.87 9.81
N ALA A 8 -5.84 -1.87 9.28
CA ALA A 8 -4.41 -2.10 9.50
C ALA A 8 -3.48 -1.15 8.71
N TYR A 9 -4.02 -0.29 7.86
CA TYR A 9 -3.25 0.59 6.97
C TYR A 9 -3.24 2.04 7.43
N THR A 10 -2.05 2.63 7.47
CA THR A 10 -1.88 4.04 7.81
C THR A 10 -2.54 4.95 6.77
N ASP A 11 -2.90 6.17 7.16
CA ASP A 11 -3.46 7.15 6.23
C ASP A 11 -2.48 7.50 5.10
N LYS A 12 -1.17 7.41 5.37
CA LYS A 12 -0.14 7.56 4.33
C LYS A 12 -0.24 6.45 3.27
N GLN A 13 -0.41 5.20 3.69
CA GLN A 13 -0.62 4.06 2.76
C GLN A 13 -1.92 4.23 1.97
N LYS A 14 -3.00 4.67 2.61
CA LYS A 14 -4.29 4.95 1.95
C LYS A 14 -4.18 6.07 0.91
N ARG A 15 -3.43 7.14 1.18
CA ARG A 15 -3.20 8.21 0.19
C ARG A 15 -2.35 7.72 -0.98
N GLN A 16 -1.33 6.92 -0.69
CA GLN A 16 -0.46 6.37 -1.73
C GLN A 16 -1.20 5.40 -2.64
N ALA A 17 -2.06 4.53 -2.08
CA ALA A 17 -2.92 3.65 -2.86
C ALA A 17 -3.80 4.46 -3.81
N ARG A 18 -4.49 5.50 -3.31
CA ARG A 18 -5.34 6.38 -4.13
C ARG A 18 -4.61 7.03 -5.31
N HIS A 19 -3.38 7.53 -5.11
CA HIS A 19 -2.60 8.12 -6.21
C HIS A 19 -2.19 7.08 -7.28
N ILE A 20 -1.90 5.85 -6.86
CA ILE A 20 -1.52 4.78 -7.79
C ILE A 20 -2.76 4.30 -8.55
N GLU A 21 -3.89 4.18 -7.87
CA GLU A 21 -5.20 3.84 -8.44
C GLU A 21 -5.59 4.85 -9.53
N ASP A 22 -5.57 6.15 -9.21
CA ASP A 22 -5.85 7.25 -10.15
C ASP A 22 -4.96 7.20 -11.40
N SER A 23 -3.69 6.82 -11.23
CA SER A 23 -2.77 6.62 -12.37
C SER A 23 -3.17 5.44 -13.27
N TYR A 24 -3.69 4.35 -12.69
CA TYR A 24 -4.16 3.19 -13.44
C TYR A 24 -5.50 3.47 -14.12
N GLU A 25 -6.42 4.16 -13.44
CA GLU A 25 -7.70 4.60 -14.02
C GLU A 25 -7.50 5.55 -15.18
N SER A 26 -6.59 6.51 -15.03
CA SER A 26 -6.16 7.40 -16.13
C SER A 26 -5.57 6.64 -17.31
N GLY A 27 -4.98 5.45 -17.06
CA GLY A 27 -4.49 4.52 -18.08
C GLY A 27 -5.55 3.59 -18.66
N GLY A 28 -6.83 3.75 -18.31
CA GLY A 28 -7.94 2.94 -18.82
C GLY A 28 -8.15 1.60 -18.09
N VAL A 29 -7.50 1.39 -16.94
CA VAL A 29 -7.76 0.22 -16.10
C VAL A 29 -9.06 0.45 -15.32
N GLY A 30 -9.94 -0.55 -15.27
CA GLY A 30 -11.18 -0.45 -14.48
C GLY A 30 -10.89 -0.25 -12.98
N HIS A 31 -11.73 0.53 -12.30
CA HIS A 31 -11.60 0.92 -10.88
C HIS A 31 -11.20 -0.25 -9.95
N GLU A 32 -11.92 -1.37 -9.99
CA GLU A 32 -11.59 -2.53 -9.16
C GLU A 32 -10.17 -3.08 -9.39
N GLU A 33 -9.72 -3.11 -10.64
CA GLU A 33 -8.41 -3.63 -11.00
C GLU A 33 -7.31 -2.61 -10.66
N ALA A 34 -7.60 -1.32 -10.82
CA ALA A 34 -6.74 -0.23 -10.37
C ALA A 34 -6.55 -0.27 -8.86
N GLU A 35 -7.63 -0.42 -8.08
CA GLU A 35 -7.59 -0.55 -6.62
C GLU A 35 -6.73 -1.77 -6.21
N LYS A 36 -6.96 -2.94 -6.83
CA LYS A 36 -6.18 -4.16 -6.57
C LYS A 36 -4.68 -3.95 -6.80
N ARG A 37 -4.31 -3.34 -7.94
CA ARG A 37 -2.91 -3.06 -8.30
C ARG A 37 -2.29 -2.00 -7.39
N ALA A 38 -3.05 -1.00 -7.00
CA ALA A 38 -2.61 0.05 -6.09
C ALA A 38 -2.25 -0.52 -4.71
N TRP A 39 -3.15 -1.31 -4.11
CA TRP A 39 -2.90 -1.94 -2.81
C TRP A 39 -1.79 -2.97 -2.86
N ALA A 40 -1.67 -3.75 -3.93
CA ALA A 40 -0.54 -4.66 -4.14
C ALA A 40 0.80 -3.90 -4.17
N THR A 41 0.84 -2.75 -4.83
CA THR A 41 2.04 -1.90 -4.90
C THR A 41 2.41 -1.34 -3.54
N VAL A 42 1.45 -0.79 -2.81
CA VAL A 42 1.67 -0.30 -1.45
C VAL A 42 2.16 -1.42 -0.53
N ASN A 43 1.53 -2.60 -0.58
CA ASN A 43 1.94 -3.76 0.19
C ASN A 43 3.35 -4.24 -0.12
N ARG A 44 3.73 -4.25 -1.40
CA ARG A 44 5.09 -4.61 -1.82
C ARG A 44 6.12 -3.63 -1.27
N GLN A 45 5.81 -2.33 -1.25
CA GLN A 45 6.72 -1.31 -0.72
C GLN A 45 6.79 -1.28 0.81
N SER A 46 5.67 -1.55 1.50
CA SER A 46 5.60 -1.47 2.95
C SER A 46 5.81 -2.80 3.67
N GLY A 47 5.72 -3.93 2.97
CA GLY A 47 5.64 -5.26 3.56
C GLY A 47 4.30 -5.55 4.25
N GLY A 48 3.24 -4.81 3.93
CA GLY A 48 1.90 -4.94 4.53
C GLY A 48 1.42 -3.70 5.31
N GLY A 49 0.28 -3.83 6.00
CA GLY A 49 -0.31 -2.77 6.84
C GLY A 49 0.62 -2.36 7.98
N LYS A 50 0.85 -1.05 8.16
CA LYS A 50 1.77 -0.52 9.18
C LYS A 50 1.09 -0.19 10.52
N LEU A 51 -0.24 -0.11 10.57
CA LEU A 51 -0.96 0.15 11.82
C LEU A 51 -1.06 -1.10 12.69
N SER A 52 -1.19 -2.30 12.11
CA SER A 52 -1.32 -3.57 12.85
C SER A 52 -0.77 -4.78 12.07
N GLY A 53 -0.49 -5.87 12.78
CA GLY A 53 0.02 -7.12 12.19
C GLY A 53 1.51 -7.10 11.83
N SER A 54 1.94 -8.04 10.98
CA SER A 54 3.37 -8.32 10.66
C SER A 54 4.15 -7.18 9.97
N GLY A 55 3.49 -6.09 9.57
CA GLY A 55 4.13 -4.87 9.04
C GLY A 55 4.59 -3.91 10.15
N ARG A 56 4.12 -4.10 11.39
CA ARG A 56 4.52 -3.31 12.56
C ARG A 56 5.96 -3.70 12.95
N GLY A 57 6.93 -2.82 12.69
CA GLY A 57 8.35 -3.04 13.00
C GLY A 57 9.28 -3.25 11.80
N ARG A 58 8.74 -3.47 10.58
CA ARG A 58 9.56 -3.40 9.36
C ARG A 58 9.70 -1.93 8.96
N HIS A 59 10.63 -1.22 9.61
CA HIS A 59 11.13 0.03 9.06
C HIS A 59 11.68 -0.27 7.67
N ALA A 60 11.00 0.21 6.62
CA ALA A 60 11.58 0.30 5.29
C ALA A 60 12.94 0.97 5.47
N GLY A 61 14.01 0.24 5.16
CA GLY A 61 15.37 0.57 5.57
C GLY A 61 15.69 2.04 5.39
N GLN A 62 15.73 2.79 6.49
CA GLN A 62 16.74 3.80 6.62
C GLN A 62 18.00 3.05 7.01
N SER A 63 18.76 2.65 6.00
CA SER A 63 20.19 2.42 6.16
C SER A 63 20.76 3.72 6.74
N LYS A 64 20.90 3.78 8.06
CA LYS A 64 21.78 4.76 8.70
C LYS A 64 23.19 4.30 8.37
N SER A 65 23.71 4.77 7.24
CA SER A 65 25.16 4.76 7.02
C SER A 65 25.76 5.76 8.00
N LYS A 66 26.62 5.26 8.89
CA LYS A 66 27.51 6.06 9.73
C LYS A 66 28.82 6.30 9.00
#